data_AF-A0A1V9Z7E7-F1
#
_entry.id   AF-A0A1V9Z7E7-F1
#
_cell.length_a   1.000
_cell.length_b   1.000
_cell.length_c   1.000
_cell.angle_alpha   90.00
_cell.angle_beta   90.00
_cell.angle_gamma   90.00
#
_symmetry.space_group_name_H-M   'P 1'
#
loop_
_entity.id
_entity.type
_entity.pdbx_description
1 polymer ?
#
loop_
_entity_poly.entity_id
_entity_poly.type
_entity_poly.pdbx_seq_one_letter_code
_entity_poly.pdbx_strand_id
1 'polypeptide(L)'
;MKLNGIICRYIGSWMDQLSEEVQVQTDDDANDWKDDEIAETMALETIRTLVNIGVRLVCIDFDSTFVDIHTSGEWTQTPEVLETHVRSYFRHLCPLLAGKSQMSMAIVTFSSQCSLIESVLRLCFDPIVADKIIVRCNDDSWSIQNAQAEKFTGIQAHHLDLERHSKVPYVISAALQANESQQTDPANYFLLHNKITSTDTLLIDDCPDNIAMASQSGIPSIHFDLATFRTRMLSMDKNEPERRRQLKLAKALSRRLQQPAKVICSSPKTRKCSQRTPIAFFTPSPMTKLKVSSRLGRPKSKRVTKFRILPERVAIKQVEDDSSISVPSTLSWNAD
;
A
#
# COMPACT_ATOMS: atom_id res chain seq x y z
N MET A 1 1.94 21.83 39.96
CA MET A 1 1.59 20.56 39.29
C MET A 1 2.51 20.43 38.09
N LYS A 2 3.49 19.52 38.16
CA LYS A 2 4.56 19.32 37.18
C LYS A 2 4.46 17.89 36.68
N LEU A 3 4.06 17.71 35.42
CA LEU A 3 4.17 16.46 34.66
C LEU A 3 4.33 16.90 33.20
N ASN A 4 5.56 17.28 32.83
CA ASN A 4 5.99 17.56 31.46
C ASN A 4 7.49 17.31 31.42
N GLY A 5 7.91 16.07 31.12
CA GLY A 5 9.34 15.77 31.07
C GLY A 5 9.80 14.33 30.86
N ILE A 6 8.94 13.37 30.49
CA ILE A 6 9.36 11.95 30.41
C ILE A 6 9.49 11.42 28.98
N ILE A 7 8.86 12.01 27.95
CA ILE A 7 8.79 11.34 26.64
C ILE A 7 10.02 11.60 25.72
N CYS A 8 10.87 12.59 26.01
CA CYS A 8 11.96 12.97 25.09
C CYS A 8 13.34 12.33 25.32
N ARG A 9 13.49 11.28 26.16
CA ARG A 9 14.82 10.67 26.44
C ARG A 9 15.04 9.22 26.02
N TYR A 10 14.04 8.52 25.48
CA TYR A 10 14.13 7.05 25.36
C TYR A 10 14.39 6.47 23.95
N ILE A 11 14.56 7.29 22.90
CA ILE A 11 14.66 6.77 21.53
C ILE A 11 16.10 6.34 21.13
N GLY A 12 17.13 6.69 21.92
CA GLY A 12 18.53 6.52 21.52
C GLY A 12 19.27 5.25 21.96
N SER A 13 18.75 4.46 22.91
CA SER A 13 19.60 3.46 23.64
C SER A 13 19.11 2.01 23.61
N TRP A 14 18.02 1.69 22.90
CA TRP A 14 17.33 0.39 22.99
C TRP A 14 17.60 -0.58 21.81
N MET A 15 18.60 -0.30 20.96
CA MET A 15 18.81 -1.06 19.73
C MET A 15 19.51 -2.43 19.89
N ASP A 16 20.05 -2.79 21.06
CA ASP A 16 20.93 -3.98 21.18
C ASP A 16 20.42 -5.12 22.07
N GLN A 17 19.16 -5.13 22.57
CA GLN A 17 18.80 -6.02 23.68
C GLN A 17 17.55 -6.91 23.57
N LEU A 18 16.97 -7.15 22.38
CA LEU A 18 15.78 -8.02 22.29
C LEU A 18 15.94 -9.12 21.23
N SER A 19 16.62 -10.20 21.63
CA SER A 19 16.62 -11.49 20.95
C SER A 19 16.31 -12.63 21.93
N GLU A 20 15.21 -12.51 22.69
CA GLU A 20 14.64 -13.63 23.44
C GLU A 20 13.28 -13.99 22.85
N GLU A 21 13.16 -15.23 22.37
CA GLU A 21 11.96 -15.81 21.79
C GLU A 21 10.92 -16.06 22.89
N VAL A 22 9.87 -15.22 22.93
CA VAL A 22 8.71 -15.42 23.81
C VAL A 22 7.72 -16.36 23.13
N GLN A 23 7.44 -17.50 23.78
CA GLN A 23 6.34 -18.39 23.37
C GLN A 23 5.00 -17.79 23.81
N VAL A 24 4.13 -17.49 22.85
CA VAL A 24 2.82 -16.89 23.08
C VAL A 24 1.77 -17.98 23.30
N GLN A 25 1.11 -17.92 24.45
CA GLN A 25 -0.02 -18.74 24.84
C GLN A 25 -1.30 -18.02 24.41
N THR A 26 -2.04 -18.59 23.46
CA THR A 26 -3.32 -18.07 22.95
C THR A 26 -4.45 -18.69 23.75
N ASP A 27 -5.35 -17.88 24.31
CA ASP A 27 -6.77 -18.18 24.56
C ASP A 27 -7.34 -17.17 25.58
N ASP A 28 -7.51 -15.89 25.19
CA ASP A 28 -8.59 -14.95 25.64
C ASP A 28 -8.42 -13.53 25.01
N ASP A 29 -8.11 -13.47 23.70
CA ASP A 29 -7.46 -12.32 23.02
C ASP A 29 -8.38 -11.12 22.65
N ALA A 30 -9.67 -11.13 23.02
CA ALA A 30 -10.59 -10.07 22.59
C ALA A 30 -10.50 -8.79 23.43
N ASN A 31 -9.88 -8.84 24.62
CA ASN A 31 -9.74 -7.68 25.52
C ASN A 31 -8.32 -7.08 25.52
N ASP A 32 -7.40 -7.68 24.77
CA ASP A 32 -5.95 -7.44 24.76
C ASP A 32 -5.58 -6.00 24.34
N TRP A 33 -6.44 -5.39 23.52
CA TRP A 33 -6.21 -4.06 22.95
C TRP A 33 -6.57 -2.90 23.87
N LYS A 34 -7.17 -3.20 25.03
CA LYS A 34 -7.35 -2.24 26.12
C LYS A 34 -6.15 -2.23 27.07
N ASP A 35 -5.30 -3.24 27.00
CA ASP A 35 -4.04 -3.23 27.72
C ASP A 35 -3.05 -2.34 26.97
N ASP A 36 -2.71 -1.23 27.60
CA ASP A 36 -1.88 -0.18 27.02
C ASP A 36 -0.47 -0.69 26.70
N GLU A 37 0.06 -1.63 27.50
CA GLU A 37 1.41 -2.20 27.31
C GLU A 37 1.47 -3.09 26.06
N ILE A 38 0.40 -3.85 25.80
CA ILE A 38 0.29 -4.74 24.64
C ILE A 38 0.10 -3.91 23.37
N ALA A 39 -0.74 -2.88 23.44
CA ALA A 39 -0.93 -1.93 22.36
C ALA A 39 0.37 -1.21 21.98
N GLU A 40 1.17 -0.78 22.95
CA GLU A 40 2.49 -0.15 22.74
C GLU A 40 3.47 -1.13 22.09
N THR A 41 3.61 -2.34 22.65
CA THR A 41 4.49 -3.39 22.13
C THR A 41 4.16 -3.70 20.67
N MET A 42 2.87 -3.83 20.37
CA MET A 42 2.40 -4.10 19.02
C MET A 42 2.66 -2.93 18.06
N ALA A 43 2.50 -1.68 18.51
CA ALA A 43 2.84 -0.52 17.70
C ALA A 43 4.33 -0.49 17.34
N LEU A 44 5.21 -0.83 18.28
CA LEU A 44 6.65 -0.94 18.05
C LEU A 44 6.99 -2.06 17.05
N GLU A 45 6.36 -3.22 17.17
CA GLU A 45 6.48 -4.32 16.20
C GLU A 45 6.05 -3.88 14.80
N THR A 46 4.88 -3.22 14.69
CA THR A 46 4.38 -2.69 13.42
C THR A 46 5.39 -1.75 12.78
N ILE A 47 5.96 -0.79 13.51
CA ILE A 47 6.96 0.14 12.96
C ILE A 47 8.17 -0.61 12.39
N ARG A 48 8.69 -1.61 13.12
CA ARG A 48 9.82 -2.43 12.65
C ARG A 48 9.45 -3.14 11.35
N THR A 49 8.29 -3.76 11.28
CA THR A 49 7.81 -4.42 10.07
C THR A 49 7.67 -3.45 8.91
N LEU A 50 7.03 -2.29 9.11
CA LEU A 50 6.82 -1.28 8.08
C LEU A 50 8.13 -0.74 7.52
N VAL A 51 9.12 -0.48 8.38
CA VAL A 51 10.46 -0.06 7.96
C VAL A 51 11.15 -1.15 7.15
N ASN A 52 11.09 -2.41 7.60
CA ASN A 52 11.72 -3.54 6.91
C ASN A 52 11.15 -3.76 5.50
N ILE A 53 9.83 -3.65 5.35
CA ILE A 53 9.16 -3.80 4.05
C ILE A 53 9.23 -2.53 3.18
N GLY A 54 9.83 -1.45 3.68
CA GLY A 54 10.01 -0.19 2.96
C GLY A 54 8.73 0.63 2.75
N VAL A 55 7.73 0.50 3.64
CA VAL A 55 6.55 1.39 3.60
C VAL A 55 6.95 2.81 3.99
N ARG A 56 6.48 3.77 3.22
CA ARG A 56 6.71 5.21 3.40
C ARG A 56 5.43 6.00 3.63
N LEU A 57 4.26 5.42 3.34
CA LEU A 57 2.96 6.00 3.66
C LEU A 57 2.04 4.95 4.27
N VAL A 58 1.51 5.24 5.46
CA VAL A 58 0.46 4.44 6.09
C VAL A 58 -0.85 5.20 6.03
N CYS A 59 -1.83 4.69 5.31
CA CYS A 59 -3.19 5.19 5.26
C CYS A 59 -4.07 4.34 6.17
N ILE A 60 -4.77 4.99 7.09
CA ILE A 60 -5.57 4.33 8.13
C ILE A 60 -7.02 4.80 7.94
N ASP A 61 -7.95 3.85 7.83
CA ASP A 61 -9.37 4.17 7.87
C ASP A 61 -9.81 4.66 9.25
N PHE A 62 -10.88 5.44 9.32
CA PHE A 62 -11.33 6.05 10.56
C PHE A 62 -12.33 5.17 11.32
N ASP A 63 -13.52 4.98 10.76
CA ASP A 63 -14.62 4.24 11.39
C ASP A 63 -14.28 2.77 11.56
N SER A 64 -14.61 2.18 12.71
CA SER A 64 -14.32 0.77 13.02
C SER A 64 -12.85 0.34 12.82
N THR A 65 -11.93 1.27 12.58
CA THR A 65 -10.50 1.08 12.33
C THR A 65 -9.67 1.95 13.27
N PHE A 66 -9.66 3.27 13.13
CA PHE A 66 -8.97 4.16 14.07
C PHE A 66 -9.75 4.28 15.40
N VAL A 67 -11.07 4.47 15.29
CA VAL A 67 -12.01 4.41 16.41
C VAL A 67 -12.67 3.04 16.50
N ASP A 68 -13.13 2.66 17.69
CA ASP A 68 -13.77 1.36 17.92
C ASP A 68 -15.28 1.32 17.60
N ILE A 69 -15.83 2.41 17.10
CA ILE A 69 -17.23 2.56 16.70
C ILE A 69 -17.35 2.95 15.22
N HIS A 70 -18.55 2.75 14.68
CA HIS A 70 -18.92 3.23 13.36
C HIS A 70 -19.73 4.53 13.49
N THR A 71 -19.18 5.66 13.04
CA THR A 71 -19.87 6.98 13.12
C THR A 71 -20.98 7.14 12.08
N SER A 72 -21.04 6.25 11.09
CA SER A 72 -21.99 6.32 9.97
C SER A 72 -21.87 7.60 9.14
N GLY A 73 -20.71 8.27 9.20
CA GLY A 73 -20.42 9.49 8.46
C GLY A 73 -21.04 10.77 9.04
N GLU A 74 -21.86 10.65 10.08
CA GLU A 74 -22.61 11.77 10.68
C GLU A 74 -22.56 11.69 12.22
N TRP A 75 -21.36 11.76 12.79
CA TRP A 75 -21.21 11.85 14.24
C TRP A 75 -21.83 13.15 14.76
N THR A 76 -22.74 13.04 15.73
CA THR A 76 -23.52 14.17 16.26
C THR A 76 -23.05 14.68 17.62
N GLN A 77 -22.20 13.91 18.32
CA GLN A 77 -21.67 14.31 19.61
C GLN A 77 -20.38 15.11 19.47
N THR A 78 -19.76 15.48 20.59
CA THR A 78 -18.56 16.31 20.60
C THR A 78 -17.31 15.50 20.22
N PRO A 79 -16.22 16.16 19.79
CA PRO A 79 -14.94 15.50 19.53
C PRO A 79 -14.38 14.79 20.78
N GLU A 80 -14.62 15.32 21.97
CA GLU A 80 -14.15 14.73 23.24
C GLU A 80 -14.80 13.37 23.51
N VAL A 81 -16.08 13.18 23.16
CA VAL A 81 -16.71 11.86 23.29
C VAL A 81 -16.12 10.90 22.26
N LEU A 82 -15.94 11.34 21.02
CA LEU A 82 -15.38 10.50 19.96
C LEU A 82 -13.92 10.12 20.25
N GLU A 83 -13.17 10.99 20.89
CA GLU A 83 -11.79 10.74 21.32
C GLU A 83 -11.69 9.52 22.27
N THR A 84 -12.68 9.32 23.14
CA THR A 84 -12.70 8.15 24.05
C THR A 84 -12.81 6.81 23.31
N HIS A 85 -13.22 6.83 22.03
CA HIS A 85 -13.32 5.66 21.16
C HIS A 85 -12.04 5.40 20.36
N VAL A 86 -11.04 6.27 20.43
CA VAL A 86 -9.77 6.08 19.73
C VAL A 86 -9.00 4.93 20.37
N ARG A 87 -8.69 3.90 19.57
CA ARG A 87 -8.03 2.68 20.05
C ARG A 87 -6.61 2.96 20.52
N SER A 88 -6.22 2.41 21.67
CA SER A 88 -4.89 2.61 22.28
C SER A 88 -3.75 2.30 21.31
N TYR A 89 -3.88 1.24 20.50
CA TYR A 89 -2.88 0.90 19.47
C TYR A 89 -2.52 2.09 18.55
N PHE A 90 -3.50 2.85 18.08
CA PHE A 90 -3.23 4.01 17.23
C PHE A 90 -2.70 5.21 18.02
N ARG A 91 -3.02 5.30 19.32
CA ARG A 91 -2.40 6.30 20.21
C ARG A 91 -0.90 6.12 20.31
N HIS A 92 -0.42 4.88 20.32
CA HIS A 92 1.00 4.55 20.30
C HIS A 92 1.61 4.59 18.90
N LEU A 93 0.91 4.09 17.89
CA LEU A 93 1.44 4.00 16.53
C LEU A 93 1.67 5.37 15.88
N CYS A 94 0.74 6.32 16.03
CA CYS A 94 0.83 7.61 15.33
C CYS A 94 2.06 8.44 15.74
N PRO A 95 2.39 8.62 17.04
CA PRO A 95 3.61 9.29 17.45
C PRO A 95 4.87 8.59 16.94
N LEU A 96 4.90 7.26 16.95
CA LEU A 96 6.04 6.49 16.45
C LEU A 96 6.25 6.68 14.94
N LEU A 97 5.16 6.70 14.15
CA LEU A 97 5.22 7.01 12.72
C LEU A 97 5.69 8.45 12.47
N ALA A 98 5.13 9.42 13.20
CA ALA A 98 5.47 10.84 13.08
C ALA A 98 6.93 11.16 13.45
N GLY A 99 7.55 10.31 14.28
CA GLY A 99 8.97 10.37 14.63
C GLY A 99 9.93 9.86 13.54
N LYS A 100 9.43 9.19 12.49
CA LYS A 100 10.24 8.68 11.38
C LYS A 100 10.20 9.66 10.21
N SER A 101 11.33 10.30 9.90
CA SER A 101 11.44 11.28 8.80
C SER A 101 11.05 10.72 7.42
N GLN A 102 11.30 9.43 7.18
CA GLN A 102 11.01 8.76 5.91
C GLN A 102 9.56 8.27 5.76
N MET A 103 8.74 8.37 6.81
CA MET A 103 7.36 7.88 6.82
C MET A 103 6.38 9.03 6.95
N SER A 104 5.29 8.92 6.22
CA SER A 104 4.12 9.78 6.33
C SER A 104 2.93 8.93 6.74
N MET A 105 1.93 9.58 7.30
CA MET A 105 0.69 8.91 7.64
C MET A 105 -0.52 9.73 7.28
N ALA A 106 -1.62 9.03 7.02
CA ALA A 106 -2.87 9.65 6.67
C ALA A 106 -4.06 8.93 7.30
N ILE A 107 -5.08 9.70 7.69
CA ILE A 107 -6.43 9.20 7.91
C ILE A 107 -7.21 9.34 6.60
N VAL A 108 -7.75 8.23 6.09
CA VAL A 108 -8.53 8.17 4.85
C VAL A 108 -9.94 7.69 5.15
N THR A 109 -10.94 8.57 5.11
CA THR A 109 -12.31 8.27 5.57
C THR A 109 -13.36 8.67 4.54
N PHE A 110 -14.49 7.96 4.53
CA PHE A 110 -15.67 8.38 3.75
C PHE A 110 -16.51 9.45 4.47
N SER A 111 -16.23 9.72 5.74
CA SER A 111 -16.86 10.85 6.46
C SER A 111 -16.52 12.17 5.78
N SER A 112 -17.47 13.08 5.70
CA SER A 112 -17.28 14.46 5.25
C SER A 112 -16.89 15.41 6.40
N GLN A 113 -16.88 14.92 7.65
CA GLN A 113 -16.68 15.73 8.86
C GLN A 113 -15.20 15.99 9.16
N CYS A 114 -14.47 16.60 8.21
CA CYS A 114 -13.04 16.81 8.31
C CYS A 114 -12.61 17.56 9.59
N SER A 115 -13.29 18.68 9.91
CA SER A 115 -12.99 19.48 11.10
C SER A 115 -13.18 18.71 12.41
N LEU A 116 -14.15 17.80 12.47
CA LEU A 116 -14.37 16.93 13.64
C LEU A 116 -13.18 15.99 13.82
N ILE A 117 -12.77 15.31 12.76
CA ILE A 117 -11.67 14.35 12.79
C ILE A 117 -10.35 15.03 13.14
N GLU A 118 -10.06 16.19 12.56
CA GLU A 118 -8.90 16.99 12.97
C GLU A 118 -8.95 17.38 14.46
N SER A 119 -10.12 17.73 14.98
CA SER A 119 -10.28 18.06 16.40
C SER A 119 -10.01 16.85 17.29
N VAL A 120 -10.48 15.66 16.92
CA VAL A 120 -10.17 14.40 17.62
C VAL A 120 -8.67 14.13 17.61
N LEU A 121 -7.99 14.29 16.47
CA LEU A 121 -6.54 14.09 16.37
C LEU A 121 -5.77 15.06 17.28
N ARG A 122 -6.19 16.33 17.36
CA ARG A 122 -5.58 17.34 18.25
C ARG A 122 -5.84 17.07 19.73
N LEU A 123 -6.91 16.36 20.08
CA LEU A 123 -7.15 15.89 21.46
C LEU A 123 -6.29 14.68 21.80
N CYS A 124 -6.04 13.79 20.83
CA CYS A 124 -5.27 12.57 21.03
C CYS A 124 -3.75 12.78 21.12
N PHE A 125 -3.22 13.77 20.40
CA PHE A 125 -1.79 13.87 20.11
C PHE A 125 -1.24 15.27 20.35
N ASP A 126 0.06 15.34 20.65
CA ASP A 126 0.79 16.61 20.61
C ASP A 126 0.60 17.31 19.25
N PRO A 127 0.50 18.66 19.21
CA PRO A 127 0.24 19.40 17.97
C PRO A 127 1.22 19.05 16.84
N ILE A 128 2.49 18.81 17.17
CA ILE A 128 3.53 18.41 16.21
C ILE A 128 3.20 17.09 15.51
N VAL A 129 2.59 16.14 16.23
CA VAL A 129 2.16 14.85 15.67
C VAL A 129 0.86 15.04 14.90
N ALA A 130 -0.14 15.70 15.50
CA ALA A 130 -1.44 15.93 14.88
C ALA A 130 -1.31 16.64 13.52
N ASP A 131 -0.50 17.69 13.42
CA ASP A 131 -0.29 18.47 12.20
C ASP A 131 0.45 17.71 11.09
N LYS A 132 1.15 16.61 11.45
CA LYS A 132 1.80 15.73 10.47
C LYS A 132 0.85 14.69 9.86
N ILE A 133 -0.31 14.45 10.47
CA ILE A 133 -1.28 13.46 9.99
C ILE A 133 -2.07 14.08 8.84
N ILE A 134 -1.94 13.51 7.66
CA ILE A 134 -2.69 13.95 6.49
C ILE A 134 -4.14 13.47 6.64
N VAL A 135 -5.12 14.37 6.59
CA VAL A 135 -6.53 13.98 6.65
C VAL A 135 -7.15 14.02 5.24
N ARG A 136 -7.82 12.94 4.84
CA ARG A 136 -8.58 12.83 3.60
C ARG A 136 -9.98 12.35 3.89
N CYS A 137 -10.87 13.33 3.98
CA CYS A 137 -12.30 13.15 4.14
C CYS A 137 -13.02 13.22 2.80
N ASN A 138 -14.29 12.84 2.78
CA ASN A 138 -15.15 12.99 1.62
C ASN A 138 -15.68 14.43 1.51
N ASP A 139 -14.76 15.37 1.27
CA ASP A 139 -15.05 16.80 1.09
C ASP A 139 -14.46 17.33 -0.22
N ASP A 140 -14.79 18.56 -0.58
CA ASP A 140 -14.32 19.18 -1.83
C ASP A 140 -12.93 19.83 -1.72
N SER A 141 -12.19 19.61 -0.62
CA SER A 141 -10.89 20.25 -0.39
C SER A 141 -9.75 19.68 -1.25
N TRP A 142 -9.98 18.52 -1.88
CA TRP A 142 -8.99 17.84 -2.70
C TRP A 142 -9.61 17.17 -3.92
N SER A 143 -8.80 16.99 -4.96
CA SER A 143 -9.18 16.26 -6.18
C SER A 143 -7.96 15.56 -6.76
N ILE A 144 -8.20 14.59 -7.66
CA ILE A 144 -7.14 13.83 -8.31
C ILE A 144 -7.38 13.85 -9.80
N GLN A 145 -6.32 14.08 -10.54
CA GLN A 145 -6.31 13.95 -11.98
C GLN A 145 -5.90 12.53 -12.38
N ASN A 146 -6.48 12.03 -13.48
CA ASN A 146 -6.15 10.72 -14.04
C ASN A 146 -4.63 10.50 -14.18
N ALA A 147 -3.89 11.47 -14.70
CA ALA A 147 -2.44 11.37 -14.86
C ALA A 147 -1.68 11.20 -13.53
N GLN A 148 -2.19 11.78 -12.43
CA GLN A 148 -1.59 11.62 -11.11
C GLN A 148 -1.83 10.19 -10.58
N ALA A 149 -3.05 9.66 -10.76
CA ALA A 149 -3.38 8.29 -10.39
C ALA A 149 -2.56 7.27 -11.19
N GLU A 150 -2.38 7.48 -12.49
CA GLU A 150 -1.54 6.63 -13.35
C GLU A 150 -0.07 6.65 -12.91
N LYS A 151 0.45 7.82 -12.55
CA LYS A 151 1.82 7.96 -12.07
C LYS A 151 2.03 7.27 -10.73
N PHE A 152 1.05 7.33 -9.83
CA PHE A 152 1.13 6.73 -8.51
C PHE A 152 1.02 5.19 -8.54
N THR A 153 0.07 4.66 -9.30
CA THR A 153 -0.22 3.21 -9.36
C THR A 153 0.57 2.48 -10.45
N GLY A 154 0.95 3.18 -11.52
CA GLY A 154 1.44 2.57 -12.76
C GLY A 154 0.35 1.85 -13.58
N ILE A 155 -0.93 2.03 -13.24
CA ILE A 155 -2.10 1.47 -13.90
C ILE A 155 -2.81 2.61 -14.65
N GLN A 156 -3.32 2.36 -15.86
CA GLN A 156 -4.07 3.38 -16.60
C GLN A 156 -5.35 3.77 -15.89
N ALA A 157 -5.71 5.07 -15.92
CA ALA A 157 -6.78 5.62 -15.09
C ALA A 157 -8.16 5.00 -15.38
N HIS A 158 -8.43 4.60 -16.61
CA HIS A 158 -9.71 3.95 -16.97
C HIS A 158 -9.85 2.51 -16.42
N HIS A 159 -8.78 1.95 -15.85
CA HIS A 159 -8.81 0.70 -15.09
C HIS A 159 -8.82 0.93 -13.57
N LEU A 160 -8.77 2.19 -13.14
CA LEU A 160 -8.86 2.57 -11.74
C LEU A 160 -10.25 3.07 -11.46
N ASP A 161 -10.77 2.66 -10.31
CA ASP A 161 -11.95 3.28 -9.73
C ASP A 161 -11.51 4.53 -8.96
N LEU A 162 -11.67 5.69 -9.60
CA LEU A 162 -11.34 6.99 -9.02
C LEU A 162 -12.58 7.71 -8.46
N GLU A 163 -13.72 7.02 -8.43
CA GLU A 163 -14.92 7.54 -7.79
C GLU A 163 -14.79 7.45 -6.26
N ARG A 164 -15.48 8.36 -5.57
CA ARG A 164 -15.38 8.51 -4.11
C ARG A 164 -16.11 7.44 -3.30
N HIS A 165 -16.61 6.40 -3.96
CA HIS A 165 -17.17 5.21 -3.34
C HIS A 165 -16.11 4.15 -3.00
N SER A 166 -14.84 4.36 -3.37
CA SER A 166 -13.71 3.53 -2.92
C SER A 166 -12.64 4.37 -2.24
N LYS A 167 -11.77 3.73 -1.44
CA LYS A 167 -10.64 4.39 -0.77
C LYS A 167 -9.47 4.73 -1.68
N VAL A 168 -9.44 4.18 -2.89
CA VAL A 168 -8.34 4.35 -3.86
C VAL A 168 -8.02 5.82 -4.11
N PRO A 169 -8.98 6.71 -4.45
CA PRO A 169 -8.68 8.13 -4.60
C PRO A 169 -8.15 8.75 -3.31
N TYR A 170 -8.75 8.49 -2.14
CA TYR A 170 -8.30 9.05 -0.85
C TYR A 170 -6.82 8.74 -0.58
N VAL A 171 -6.40 7.49 -0.80
CA VAL A 171 -5.01 7.05 -0.65
C VAL A 171 -4.09 7.76 -1.65
N ILE A 172 -4.49 7.87 -2.91
CA ILE A 172 -3.69 8.57 -3.93
C ILE A 172 -3.53 10.05 -3.55
N SER A 173 -4.60 10.72 -3.14
CA SER A 173 -4.56 12.14 -2.73
C SER A 173 -3.66 12.36 -1.52
N ALA A 174 -3.70 11.46 -0.53
CA ALA A 174 -2.81 11.50 0.62
C ALA A 174 -1.33 11.33 0.19
N ALA A 175 -1.05 10.41 -0.73
CA ALA A 175 0.30 10.21 -1.24
C ALA A 175 0.84 11.41 -2.04
N LEU A 176 -0.02 12.13 -2.76
CA LEU A 176 0.38 13.36 -3.44
C LEU A 176 0.80 14.44 -2.43
N GLN A 177 0.01 14.68 -1.38
CA GLN A 177 0.39 15.63 -0.32
C GLN A 177 1.64 15.17 0.46
N ALA A 178 1.78 13.87 0.74
CA ALA A 178 2.98 13.34 1.39
C ALA A 178 4.24 13.60 0.53
N ASN A 179 4.13 13.40 -0.78
CA ASN A 179 5.22 13.70 -1.72
C ASN A 179 5.59 15.19 -1.75
N GLU A 180 4.61 16.08 -1.68
CA GLU A 180 4.85 17.53 -1.60
C GLU A 180 5.56 17.88 -0.29
N SER A 181 5.06 17.35 0.83
CA SER A 181 5.62 17.60 2.16
C SER A 181 7.05 17.07 2.32
N GLN A 182 7.37 15.91 1.71
CA GLN A 182 8.73 15.36 1.72
C GLN A 182 9.70 16.14 0.82
N GLN A 183 9.21 16.80 -0.23
CA GLN A 183 10.05 17.60 -1.14
C GLN A 183 10.39 18.97 -0.56
N THR A 184 9.58 19.50 0.35
CA THR A 184 9.85 20.79 1.01
C THR A 184 10.85 20.66 2.16
N ASP A 185 11.07 19.47 2.70
CA ASP A 185 12.06 19.21 3.75
C ASP A 185 13.47 19.00 3.14
N PRO A 186 14.43 19.94 3.36
CA PRO A 186 15.78 19.82 2.81
C PRO A 186 16.52 18.57 3.30
N ALA A 187 16.20 18.06 4.49
CA ALA A 187 16.82 16.84 5.03
C ALA A 187 16.41 15.60 4.22
N ASN A 188 15.22 15.61 3.63
CA ASN A 188 14.67 14.51 2.86
C ASN A 188 15.07 14.54 1.38
N TYR A 189 15.50 15.68 0.86
CA TYR A 189 15.84 15.85 -0.56
C TYR A 189 16.89 14.84 -1.07
N PHE A 190 17.91 14.53 -0.24
CA PHE A 190 18.96 13.57 -0.58
C PHE A 190 18.63 12.12 -0.18
N LEU A 191 17.77 11.93 0.82
CA LEU A 191 17.42 10.60 1.33
C LEU A 191 16.30 9.95 0.52
N LEU A 192 15.37 10.74 0.00
CA LEU A 192 14.12 10.28 -0.60
C LEU A 192 14.01 10.75 -2.06
N HIS A 193 14.95 10.32 -2.91
CA HIS A 193 14.97 10.70 -4.32
C HIS A 193 13.72 10.24 -5.12
N ASN A 194 13.01 9.22 -4.63
CA ASN A 194 11.84 8.68 -5.29
C ASN A 194 10.56 9.20 -4.66
N LYS A 195 9.58 9.55 -5.51
CA LYS A 195 8.21 9.81 -5.07
C LYS A 195 7.59 8.55 -4.48
N ILE A 196 6.81 8.69 -3.42
CA ILE A 196 5.93 7.65 -2.87
C ILE A 196 4.98 7.19 -3.98
N THR A 197 4.96 5.88 -4.21
CA THR A 197 4.08 5.19 -5.16
C THR A 197 3.18 4.19 -4.42
N SER A 198 2.31 3.50 -5.15
CA SER A 198 1.42 2.49 -4.56
C SER A 198 2.18 1.37 -3.85
N THR A 199 3.40 1.03 -4.27
CA THR A 199 4.21 -0.01 -3.62
C THR A 199 4.80 0.41 -2.28
N ASP A 200 4.96 1.72 -2.07
CA ASP A 200 5.50 2.32 -0.84
C ASP A 200 4.37 2.66 0.16
N THR A 201 3.12 2.35 -0.19
CA THR A 201 1.93 2.71 0.57
C THR A 201 1.29 1.46 1.17
N LEU A 202 0.72 1.59 2.37
CA LEU A 202 -0.09 0.59 3.03
C LEU A 202 -1.45 1.18 3.41
N LEU A 203 -2.54 0.50 3.05
CA LEU A 203 -3.88 0.80 3.57
C LEU A 203 -4.24 -0.16 4.72
N ILE A 204 -4.74 0.38 5.83
CA ILE A 204 -5.33 -0.36 6.95
C ILE A 204 -6.80 0.04 7.03
N ASP A 205 -7.71 -0.92 6.87
CA ASP A 205 -9.16 -0.68 6.76
C ASP A 205 -9.90 -1.94 7.24
N ASP A 206 -11.01 -1.80 7.95
CA ASP A 206 -11.82 -2.93 8.44
C ASP A 206 -12.78 -3.47 7.37
N CYS A 207 -13.00 -2.74 6.27
CA CYS A 207 -13.88 -3.18 5.20
C CYS A 207 -13.13 -4.06 4.18
N PRO A 208 -13.49 -5.35 4.03
CA PRO A 208 -12.81 -6.25 3.09
C PRO A 208 -12.92 -5.79 1.63
N ASP A 209 -13.99 -5.08 1.27
CA ASP A 209 -14.19 -4.56 -0.09
C ASP A 209 -13.18 -3.43 -0.40
N ASN A 210 -12.96 -2.50 0.55
CA ASN A 210 -11.92 -1.46 0.41
C ASN A 210 -10.53 -2.08 0.25
N ILE A 211 -10.24 -3.12 1.05
CA ILE A 211 -8.98 -3.87 0.99
C ILE A 211 -8.80 -4.54 -0.39
N ALA A 212 -9.85 -5.17 -0.91
CA ALA A 212 -9.84 -5.80 -2.23
C ALA A 212 -9.64 -4.78 -3.36
N MET A 213 -10.35 -3.65 -3.32
CA MET A 213 -10.23 -2.58 -4.31
C MET A 213 -8.84 -1.92 -4.31
N ALA A 214 -8.28 -1.67 -3.13
CA ALA A 214 -6.91 -1.17 -2.98
C ALA A 214 -5.90 -2.17 -3.58
N SER A 215 -6.04 -3.46 -3.26
CA SER A 215 -5.16 -4.51 -3.75
C SER A 215 -5.21 -4.65 -5.28
N GLN A 216 -6.42 -4.60 -5.87
CA GLN A 216 -6.61 -4.59 -7.33
C GLN A 216 -5.95 -3.37 -8.00
N SER A 217 -5.90 -2.24 -7.30
CA SER A 217 -5.23 -1.00 -7.73
C SER A 217 -3.72 -1.00 -7.46
N GLY A 218 -3.15 -2.13 -7.02
CA GLY A 218 -1.73 -2.27 -6.72
C GLY A 218 -1.29 -1.53 -5.46
N ILE A 219 -2.24 -1.19 -4.57
CA ILE A 219 -2.00 -0.61 -3.24
C ILE A 219 -2.08 -1.73 -2.22
N PRO A 220 -0.97 -2.05 -1.55
CA PRO A 220 -0.94 -3.10 -0.55
C PRO A 220 -1.77 -2.70 0.66
N SER A 221 -2.51 -3.66 1.21
CA SER A 221 -3.57 -3.41 2.16
C SER A 221 -3.64 -4.53 3.19
N ILE A 222 -3.99 -4.20 4.43
CA ILE A 222 -4.27 -5.15 5.51
C ILE A 222 -5.67 -4.87 6.04
N HIS A 223 -6.51 -5.90 6.01
CA HIS A 223 -7.80 -5.86 6.68
C HIS A 223 -7.61 -5.82 8.20
N PHE A 224 -8.13 -4.76 8.82
CA PHE A 224 -8.11 -4.55 10.25
C PHE A 224 -9.18 -5.43 10.91
N ASP A 225 -8.72 -6.40 11.69
CA ASP A 225 -9.55 -7.28 12.51
C ASP A 225 -8.78 -7.59 13.79
N LEU A 226 -9.38 -7.34 14.95
CA LEU A 226 -8.66 -7.38 16.23
C LEU A 226 -7.99 -8.75 16.48
N ALA A 227 -8.64 -9.84 16.08
CA ALA A 227 -8.14 -11.19 16.30
C ALA A 227 -6.96 -11.55 15.37
N THR A 228 -6.96 -11.04 14.14
CA THR A 228 -5.99 -11.49 13.11
C THR A 228 -4.99 -10.44 12.67
N PHE A 229 -5.16 -9.18 13.06
CA PHE A 229 -4.38 -8.06 12.54
C PHE A 229 -2.89 -8.18 12.88
N ARG A 230 -2.52 -8.55 14.12
CA ARG A 230 -1.11 -8.74 14.51
C ARG A 230 -0.41 -9.77 13.63
N THR A 231 -0.99 -10.95 13.52
CA THR A 231 -0.48 -12.04 12.70
C THR A 231 -0.34 -11.64 11.24
N ARG A 232 -1.33 -10.91 10.69
CA ARG A 232 -1.30 -10.41 9.32
C ARG A 232 -0.19 -9.38 9.10
N MET A 233 -0.04 -8.42 10.01
CA MET A 233 1.02 -7.40 9.96
C MET A 233 2.40 -8.07 9.94
N LEU A 234 2.68 -8.96 10.89
CA LEU A 234 3.95 -9.66 10.98
C LEU A 234 4.22 -10.59 9.79
N SER A 235 3.17 -11.10 9.14
CA SER A 235 3.32 -11.94 7.94
C SER A 235 3.72 -11.16 6.67
N MET A 236 3.59 -9.83 6.66
CA MET A 236 3.90 -9.02 5.47
C MET A 236 5.35 -9.16 5.01
N ASP A 237 6.27 -9.29 5.96
CA ASP A 237 7.71 -9.41 5.69
C ASP A 237 8.03 -10.70 4.91
N LYS A 238 7.35 -11.80 5.25
CA LYS A 238 7.55 -13.13 4.63
C LYS A 238 7.07 -13.19 3.18
N ASN A 239 6.13 -12.32 2.80
CA ASN A 239 5.45 -12.36 1.50
C ASN A 239 6.04 -11.39 0.46
N GLU A 240 7.15 -10.73 0.76
CA GLU A 240 7.81 -9.78 -0.14
C GLU A 240 8.09 -10.34 -1.55
N PRO A 241 8.58 -11.59 -1.71
CA PRO A 241 8.78 -12.20 -3.03
C PRO A 241 7.48 -12.42 -3.82
N GLU A 242 6.40 -12.80 -3.12
CA GLU A 242 5.10 -13.04 -3.73
C GLU A 242 4.43 -11.72 -4.14
N ARG A 243 4.50 -10.69 -3.29
CA ARG A 243 4.02 -9.33 -3.60
C ARG A 243 4.73 -8.79 -4.84
N ARG A 244 6.06 -8.93 -4.93
CA ARG A 244 6.83 -8.59 -6.14
C ARG A 244 6.35 -9.38 -7.37
N ARG A 245 5.98 -10.64 -7.23
CA ARG A 245 5.47 -11.48 -8.33
C ARG A 245 4.07 -11.07 -8.77
N GLN A 246 3.16 -10.81 -7.85
CA GLN A 246 1.80 -10.36 -8.13
C GLN A 246 1.80 -9.00 -8.83
N LEU A 247 2.64 -8.05 -8.38
CA LEU A 247 2.84 -6.77 -9.06
C LEU A 247 3.38 -6.92 -10.48
N LYS A 248 4.35 -7.83 -10.69
CA LYS A 248 4.85 -8.15 -12.04
C LYS A 248 3.75 -8.74 -12.93
N LEU A 249 2.89 -9.60 -12.37
CA LEU A 249 1.76 -10.17 -13.09
C LEU A 249 0.69 -9.13 -13.42
N ALA A 250 0.31 -8.28 -12.47
CA ALA A 250 -0.63 -7.18 -12.70
C ALA A 250 -0.13 -6.26 -13.81
N LYS A 251 1.14 -5.81 -13.74
CA LYS A 251 1.77 -5.02 -14.81
C LYS A 251 1.78 -5.75 -16.15
N ALA A 252 2.03 -7.06 -16.16
CA ALA A 252 2.02 -7.87 -17.39
C ALA A 252 0.60 -8.02 -17.97
N LEU A 253 -0.41 -8.17 -17.12
CA LEU A 253 -1.82 -8.24 -17.52
C LEU A 253 -2.31 -6.90 -18.08
N SER A 254 -2.02 -5.78 -17.41
CA SER A 254 -2.32 -4.45 -17.93
C SER A 254 -1.68 -4.21 -19.29
N ARG A 255 -0.39 -4.57 -19.46
CA ARG A 255 0.29 -4.50 -20.77
C ARG A 255 -0.38 -5.36 -21.84
N ARG A 256 -0.92 -6.53 -21.47
CA ARG A 256 -1.57 -7.44 -22.41
C ARG A 256 -2.95 -6.93 -22.83
N LEU A 257 -3.70 -6.33 -21.90
CA LEU A 257 -4.99 -5.68 -22.20
C LEU A 257 -4.81 -4.43 -23.08
N GLN A 258 -3.67 -3.74 -22.97
CA GLN A 258 -3.32 -2.59 -23.78
C GLN A 258 -2.88 -2.93 -25.22
N GLN A 259 -2.54 -4.18 -25.52
CA GLN A 259 -2.19 -4.52 -26.90
C GLN A 259 -3.48 -4.53 -27.75
N PRO A 260 -3.59 -3.69 -28.79
CA PRO A 260 -4.72 -3.77 -29.70
C PRO A 260 -4.75 -5.20 -30.21
N ALA A 261 -5.90 -5.87 -30.07
CA ALA A 261 -6.08 -7.23 -30.54
C ALA A 261 -5.68 -7.22 -32.02
N LYS A 262 -4.48 -7.72 -32.33
CA LYS A 262 -4.08 -7.98 -33.71
C LYS A 262 -5.02 -9.09 -34.15
N VAL A 263 -6.15 -8.69 -34.74
CA VAL A 263 -6.99 -9.57 -35.51
C VAL A 263 -6.11 -9.99 -36.67
N ILE A 264 -5.40 -11.11 -36.47
CA ILE A 264 -4.76 -11.81 -37.56
C ILE A 264 -5.92 -12.36 -38.36
N CYS A 265 -6.44 -11.55 -39.28
CA CYS A 265 -7.24 -12.01 -40.39
C CYS A 265 -6.33 -12.93 -41.19
N SER A 266 -6.26 -14.20 -40.79
CA SER A 266 -5.72 -15.25 -41.62
C SER A 266 -6.65 -15.34 -42.82
N SER A 267 -6.32 -14.62 -43.89
CA SER A 267 -6.98 -14.75 -45.17
C SER A 267 -7.03 -16.23 -45.52
N PRO A 268 -8.21 -16.80 -45.81
CA PRO A 268 -8.30 -18.20 -46.18
C PRO A 268 -7.48 -18.40 -47.45
N LYS A 269 -6.41 -19.18 -47.37
CA LYS A 269 -5.68 -19.65 -48.55
C LYS A 269 -6.66 -20.44 -49.41
N THR A 270 -7.08 -19.84 -50.51
CA THR A 270 -7.89 -20.44 -51.57
C THR A 270 -7.16 -21.65 -52.13
N ARG A 271 -7.58 -22.84 -51.73
CA ARG A 271 -7.22 -24.08 -52.44
C ARG A 271 -8.05 -24.12 -53.72
N LYS A 272 -7.38 -23.95 -54.87
CA LYS A 272 -7.94 -24.25 -56.19
C LYS A 272 -8.32 -25.73 -56.23
N CYS A 273 -9.62 -26.04 -56.28
CA CYS A 273 -10.13 -27.36 -56.62
C CYS A 273 -10.84 -27.27 -57.97
N SER A 274 -10.48 -28.20 -58.84
CA SER A 274 -10.89 -28.30 -60.24
C SER A 274 -12.31 -28.86 -60.40
N GLN A 275 -13.09 -28.18 -61.25
CA GLN A 275 -14.20 -28.59 -62.13
C GLN A 275 -15.01 -29.88 -61.85
N ARG A 276 -16.35 -29.73 -61.77
CA ARG A 276 -17.36 -30.26 -62.74
C ARG A 276 -18.78 -29.76 -62.41
N THR A 277 -19.60 -29.63 -63.46
CA THR A 277 -20.90 -28.92 -63.61
C THR A 277 -22.14 -29.78 -63.25
N PRO A 278 -23.40 -29.39 -63.59
CA PRO A 278 -24.40 -28.77 -62.72
C PRO A 278 -25.69 -29.64 -62.54
N ILE A 279 -26.69 -29.18 -61.75
CA ILE A 279 -28.16 -29.20 -62.02
C ILE A 279 -29.00 -29.03 -60.72
N ALA A 280 -30.03 -28.18 -60.84
CA ALA A 280 -31.33 -28.09 -60.16
C ALA A 280 -31.51 -27.53 -58.72
N PHE A 281 -32.16 -26.35 -58.70
CA PHE A 281 -33.41 -25.96 -58.01
C PHE A 281 -33.76 -26.54 -56.62
N PHE A 282 -33.82 -25.65 -55.62
CA PHE A 282 -35.01 -25.23 -54.84
C PHE A 282 -34.58 -24.73 -53.45
N THR A 283 -34.90 -23.47 -53.15
CA THR A 283 -34.94 -22.91 -51.78
C THR A 283 -36.16 -23.48 -51.03
N PRO A 284 -36.06 -23.77 -49.72
CA PRO A 284 -36.37 -22.71 -48.76
C PRO A 284 -35.49 -22.68 -47.49
N SER A 285 -35.26 -21.44 -47.03
CA SER A 285 -34.98 -20.97 -45.68
C SER A 285 -33.99 -21.72 -44.76
N PRO A 286 -32.91 -21.07 -44.29
CA PRO A 286 -32.01 -21.66 -43.31
C PRO A 286 -32.60 -21.62 -41.90
N MET A 287 -32.90 -22.78 -41.33
CA MET A 287 -32.83 -22.95 -39.87
C MET A 287 -31.36 -22.86 -39.46
N THR A 288 -30.98 -21.79 -38.76
CA THR A 288 -29.70 -21.70 -38.07
C THR A 288 -29.67 -22.66 -36.88
N LYS A 289 -29.36 -23.94 -37.13
CA LYS A 289 -28.90 -24.85 -36.07
C LYS A 289 -27.43 -24.55 -35.79
N LEU A 290 -27.18 -23.76 -34.76
CA LEU A 290 -25.86 -23.57 -34.15
C LEU A 290 -25.40 -24.90 -33.55
N LYS A 291 -24.67 -25.71 -34.34
CA LYS A 291 -23.98 -26.89 -33.85
C LYS A 291 -22.64 -26.45 -33.25
N VAL A 292 -22.65 -26.13 -31.96
CA VAL A 292 -21.44 -25.89 -31.18
C VAL A 292 -20.73 -27.24 -30.97
N SER A 293 -19.76 -27.57 -31.83
CA SER A 293 -18.81 -28.65 -31.54
C SER A 293 -17.64 -28.05 -30.76
N SER A 294 -17.63 -28.22 -29.44
CA SER A 294 -16.44 -27.96 -28.63
C SER A 294 -15.39 -29.04 -28.95
N ARG A 295 -14.53 -28.75 -29.93
CA ARG A 295 -13.22 -29.43 -30.01
C ARG A 295 -12.35 -28.90 -28.88
N LEU A 296 -12.61 -29.37 -27.66
CA LEU A 296 -11.62 -29.31 -26.60
C LEU A 296 -10.44 -30.16 -27.05
N GLY A 297 -9.48 -29.50 -27.71
CA GLY A 297 -8.19 -30.09 -28.05
C GLY A 297 -7.57 -30.64 -26.78
N ARG A 298 -7.22 -31.92 -26.82
CA ARG A 298 -6.51 -32.61 -25.73
C ARG A 298 -5.32 -31.76 -25.27
N PRO A 299 -5.12 -31.54 -23.96
CA PRO A 299 -3.95 -30.85 -23.45
C PRO A 299 -2.69 -31.59 -23.91
N LYS A 300 -1.81 -30.91 -24.65
CA LYS A 300 -0.48 -31.45 -24.96
C LYS A 300 0.32 -31.51 -23.66
N SER A 301 0.87 -32.69 -23.34
CA SER A 301 1.76 -32.88 -22.20
C SER A 301 2.94 -31.90 -22.28
N LYS A 302 3.12 -31.07 -21.25
CA LYS A 302 4.30 -30.21 -21.12
C LYS A 302 5.53 -31.10 -20.94
N ARG A 303 6.33 -31.24 -22.00
CA ARG A 303 7.67 -31.83 -21.93
C ARG A 303 8.52 -30.90 -21.07
N VAL A 304 8.99 -31.41 -19.94
CA VAL A 304 9.89 -30.71 -19.01
C VAL A 304 11.24 -30.51 -19.69
N THR A 305 11.56 -29.28 -20.06
CA THR A 305 12.92 -28.89 -20.43
C THR A 305 13.71 -28.65 -19.14
N LYS A 306 14.59 -29.60 -18.78
CA LYS A 306 15.64 -29.41 -17.77
C LYS A 306 16.58 -28.31 -18.26
N PHE A 307 16.47 -27.11 -17.70
CA PHE A 307 17.56 -26.14 -17.78
C PHE A 307 18.63 -26.52 -16.75
N ARG A 308 19.79 -26.96 -17.24
CA ARG A 308 21.05 -26.95 -16.49
C ARG A 308 21.53 -25.49 -16.48
N ILE A 309 21.62 -24.89 -15.30
CA ILE A 309 22.40 -23.68 -15.08
C ILE A 309 23.49 -24.09 -14.09
N LEU A 310 24.74 -24.07 -14.56
CA LEU A 310 25.94 -24.08 -13.72
C LEU A 310 26.55 -22.67 -13.75
N PRO A 311 27.26 -22.27 -12.69
CA PRO A 311 27.51 -20.88 -12.37
C PRO A 311 28.77 -20.35 -13.05
N GLU A 312 28.71 -19.15 -13.59
CA GLU A 312 29.90 -18.40 -13.98
C GLU A 312 30.35 -17.54 -12.80
N ARG A 313 31.47 -17.95 -12.19
CA ARG A 313 32.18 -17.18 -11.16
C ARG A 313 32.87 -16.00 -11.85
N VAL A 314 32.40 -14.78 -11.58
CA VAL A 314 33.17 -13.57 -11.85
C VAL A 314 33.95 -13.22 -10.59
N ALA A 315 35.27 -13.36 -10.67
CA ALA A 315 36.20 -12.93 -9.64
C ALA A 315 36.20 -11.39 -9.57
N ILE A 316 35.81 -10.84 -8.43
CA ILE A 316 36.02 -9.42 -8.10
C ILE A 316 37.42 -9.31 -7.50
N LYS A 317 38.30 -8.63 -8.23
CA LYS A 317 39.60 -8.17 -7.73
C LYS A 317 39.35 -7.12 -6.65
N GLN A 318 39.95 -7.32 -5.47
CA GLN A 318 40.11 -6.27 -4.48
C GLN A 318 41.07 -5.22 -5.04
N VAL A 319 40.62 -3.96 -5.03
CA VAL A 319 41.48 -2.78 -5.18
C VAL A 319 41.54 -2.15 -3.80
N GLU A 320 42.70 -2.24 -3.18
CA GLU A 320 43.08 -1.41 -2.04
C GLU A 320 43.35 0.00 -2.58
N ASP A 321 42.65 1.00 -2.05
CA ASP A 321 43.05 2.39 -2.21
C ASP A 321 43.02 3.08 -0.84
N ASP A 322 44.24 3.26 -0.32
CA ASP A 322 44.60 4.23 0.69
C ASP A 322 44.21 5.64 0.23
N SER A 323 43.31 6.30 0.96
CA SER A 323 43.20 7.75 0.88
C SER A 323 42.81 8.34 2.23
N SER A 324 43.86 8.70 2.97
CA SER A 324 43.81 9.61 4.11
C SER A 324 43.20 10.95 3.69
N ILE A 325 41.97 11.23 4.14
CA ILE A 325 41.37 12.57 4.05
C ILE A 325 41.71 13.33 5.33
N SER A 326 42.66 14.26 5.21
CA SER A 326 42.94 15.29 6.22
C SER A 326 41.90 16.40 6.13
N VAL A 327 41.19 16.64 7.23
CA VAL A 327 40.21 17.74 7.36
C VAL A 327 40.93 19.00 7.87
N PRO A 328 40.77 20.18 7.24
CA PRO A 328 41.29 21.42 7.81
C PRO A 328 40.37 21.93 8.93
N SER A 329 40.96 22.05 10.11
CA SER A 329 40.48 22.90 11.21
C SER A 329 40.62 24.37 10.82
N THR A 330 39.53 25.13 10.92
CA THR A 330 39.41 26.44 11.62
C THR A 330 38.21 27.22 11.07
N LEU A 331 37.18 27.40 11.89
CA LEU A 331 36.18 28.46 11.73
C LEU A 331 36.07 29.20 13.06
N SER A 332 36.76 30.33 13.15
CA SER A 332 36.64 31.31 14.23
C SER A 332 35.37 32.13 14.03
N TRP A 333 34.52 32.18 15.05
CA TRP A 333 33.41 33.12 15.12
C TRP A 333 33.91 34.42 15.74
N ASN A 334 33.87 35.52 14.98
CA ASN A 334 33.92 36.87 15.53
C ASN A 334 32.49 37.24 15.96
N ALA A 335 32.36 37.63 17.22
CA ALA A 335 31.18 38.30 17.75
C ALA A 335 31.36 39.82 17.55
N ASP A 336 30.33 40.45 17.00
CA ASP A 336 29.95 41.84 17.27
C ASP A 336 28.42 41.88 17.43
#